data_AF-A0A354V431-F1
#
_entry.id   AF-A0A354V431-F1
#
_cell.length_a   1.000
_cell.length_b   1.000
_cell.length_c   1.000
_cell.angle_alpha   90.00
_cell.angle_beta   90.00
_cell.angle_gamma   90.00
#
_symmetry.space_group_name_H-M   'P 1'
#
loop_
_entity.id
_entity.type
_entity.pdbx_description
1 polymer ?
#
loop_
_entity_poly.entity_id
_entity_poly.type
_entity_poly.pdbx_seq_one_letter_code
_entity_poly.pdbx_strand_id
1 'polypeptide(L)' 'MVQLAALTSEESARAEWAQLAKKMPDLLGGRQPSYSKTERDGHTFWRVRTSGFSDVAQARGFCERVRAKGAGCSVADF' A
#
# COMPACT_ATOMS: atom_id res chain seq x y z
N MET A 1 4.57 -5.68 -7.21
CA MET A 1 3.89 -5.45 -5.90
C MET A 1 3.00 -4.21 -6.00
N VAL A 2 2.36 -3.73 -4.92
CA VAL A 2 1.62 -2.45 -4.96
C VAL A 2 1.99 -1.55 -3.79
N GLN A 3 1.89 -0.24 -4.00
CA GLN A 3 1.98 0.80 -2.98
C GLN A 3 0.61 1.38 -2.69
N LEU A 4 0.25 1.43 -1.42
CA LEU A 4 -1.03 1.97 -0.93
C LEU A 4 -0.90 3.42 -0.47
N ALA A 5 0.22 3.75 0.19
CA ALA A 5 0.43 5.09 0.73
C ALA A 5 1.93 5.45 0.81
N ALA A 6 2.22 6.74 0.94
CA ALA A 6 3.54 7.28 1.29
C ALA A 6 3.35 8.39 2.34
N LEU A 7 3.83 8.15 3.56
CA LEU A 7 3.60 9.00 4.73
C LEU A 7 4.92 9.60 5.22
N THR A 8 4.87 10.60 6.10
CA THR A 8 6.08 11.28 6.60
C THR A 8 6.74 10.59 7.80
N SER A 9 6.10 9.57 8.39
CA SER A 9 6.64 8.84 9.55
C SER A 9 6.29 7.35 9.50
N GLU A 10 7.04 6.52 10.22
CA GLU A 10 6.75 5.10 10.34
C GLU A 10 5.44 4.84 11.08
N GLU A 11 5.17 5.60 12.15
CA GLU A 11 3.95 5.47 12.95
C GLU A 11 2.70 5.74 12.09
N SER A 12 2.71 6.83 11.32
CA SER A 12 1.60 7.12 10.41
C SER A 12 1.46 6.07 9.29
N ALA A 13 2.56 5.49 8.81
CA ALA A 13 2.50 4.37 7.87
C ALA A 13 1.86 3.10 8.47
N ARG A 14 2.18 2.77 9.74
CA ARG A 14 1.58 1.65 10.46
C ARG A 14 0.10 1.87 10.74
N ALA A 15 -0.26 3.08 11.19
CA ALA A 15 -1.65 3.47 11.44
C ALA A 15 -2.48 3.41 10.15
N GLU A 16 -1.94 3.91 9.04
CA GLU A 16 -2.60 3.87 7.73
C GLU A 16 -2.90 2.43 7.29
N TRP A 17 -1.94 1.51 7.43
CA TRP A 17 -2.20 0.10 7.13
C TRP A 17 -3.34 -0.49 7.98
N ALA A 18 -3.33 -0.21 9.28
CA ALA A 18 -4.38 -0.70 10.19
C ALA A 18 -5.77 -0.17 9.79
N GLN A 19 -5.87 1.10 9.41
CA GLN A 19 -7.11 1.70 8.92
C GLN A 19 -7.57 1.07 7.60
N LEU A 20 -6.66 0.91 6.63
CA LEU A 20 -6.97 0.28 5.35
C LEU A 20 -7.41 -1.17 5.53
N ALA A 21 -6.71 -1.95 6.36
CA ALA A 21 -7.05 -3.34 6.65
C ALA A 21 -8.42 -3.47 7.32
N LYS A 22 -8.77 -2.55 8.23
CA LYS A 22 -10.10 -2.49 8.85
C LYS A 22 -11.20 -2.11 7.85
N LYS A 23 -10.93 -1.16 6.94
CA LYS A 23 -11.89 -0.69 5.93
C LYS A 23 -12.13 -1.72 4.82
N MET A 24 -11.12 -2.56 4.53
CA MET A 24 -11.12 -3.47 3.39
C MET A 24 -10.62 -4.87 3.77
N PRO A 25 -11.26 -5.55 4.73
CA PRO A 25 -10.81 -6.85 5.23
C PRO A 25 -10.75 -7.91 4.12
N ASP A 26 -11.67 -7.86 3.15
CA ASP A 26 -11.69 -8.80 2.01
C ASP A 26 -10.47 -8.64 1.08
N LEU A 27 -9.85 -7.46 1.04
CA LEU A 27 -8.70 -7.18 0.19
C LEU A 27 -7.38 -7.33 0.94
N LEU A 28 -7.35 -6.93 2.22
CA LEU A 28 -6.12 -6.73 2.99
C LEU A 28 -6.00 -7.64 4.22
N GLY A 29 -7.09 -8.26 4.70
CA GLY A 29 -7.11 -9.03 5.94
C GLY A 29 -6.19 -10.25 5.96
N GLY A 30 -5.92 -10.85 4.80
CA GLY A 30 -4.97 -11.96 4.64
C GLY A 30 -3.58 -11.54 4.13
N ARG A 31 -3.31 -10.23 4.04
CA ARG A 31 -2.06 -9.69 3.50
C ARG A 31 -1.19 -9.11 4.59
N GLN A 32 0.11 -9.06 4.33
CA GLN A 32 1.07 -8.39 5.20
C GLN A 32 1.54 -7.07 4.57
N PRO A 33 1.70 -6.01 5.37
CA PRO A 33 2.33 -4.79 4.92
C PRO A 33 3.85 -4.95 4.81
N SER A 34 4.44 -4.18 3.93
CA SER A 34 5.86 -3.85 3.94
C SER A 34 6.01 -2.34 4.07
N TYR A 35 6.87 -1.92 5.00
CA TYR A 35 7.18 -0.52 5.24
C TYR A 35 8.61 -0.25 4.78
N SER A 36 8.79 0.75 3.93
CA SER A 36 10.13 1.13 3.48
C SER A 36 10.31 2.65 3.55
N LYS A 37 11.42 3.08 4.15
CA LYS A 37 11.86 4.47 4.10
C LYS A 37 12.46 4.79 2.73
N THR A 38 12.13 5.95 2.19
CA THR A 38 12.71 6.52 0.97
C THR A 38 12.90 8.02 1.16
N GLU A 39 13.86 8.62 0.46
CA GLU A 39 14.04 10.07 0.44
C GLU A 39 13.76 10.58 -0.97
N ARG A 40 12.99 11.68 -1.07
CA ARG A 40 12.70 12.35 -2.32
C ARG A 40 12.62 13.86 -2.11
N ASP A 41 13.38 14.60 -2.90
CA ASP A 41 13.44 16.07 -2.84
C ASP A 41 13.78 16.60 -1.43
N GLY A 42 14.66 15.90 -0.71
CA GLY A 42 15.04 16.25 0.68
C GLY A 42 14.01 15.85 1.75
N HIS A 43 12.88 15.23 1.36
CA HIS A 43 11.86 14.75 2.28
C HIS A 43 11.95 13.22 2.47
N THR A 44 11.86 12.78 3.72
CA THR A 44 11.71 11.36 4.05
C THR A 44 10.24 10.93 3.91
N PHE A 45 10.01 9.83 3.21
CA PHE A 45 8.73 9.16 3.12
C PHE A 45 8.83 7.69 3.56
N TRP A 46 7.77 7.23 4.22
CA TRP A 46 7.51 5.87 4.62
C TRP A 46 6.43 5.29 3.71
N ARG A 47 6.83 4.41 2.81
CA ARG A 47 5.93 3.79 1.83
C ARG A 47 5.27 2.57 2.46
N VAL A 48 3.95 2.49 2.32
CA VAL A 48 3.15 1.31 2.70
C VAL A 48 2.89 0.49 1.45
N ARG A 49 3.37 -0.75 1.44
CA ARG A 49 3.23 -1.68 0.31
C ARG A 49 2.64 -3.01 0.74
N THR A 50 2.17 -3.78 -0.23
CA THR A 50 1.86 -5.21 -0.04
C THR A 50 2.22 -5.99 -1.31
N SER A 51 2.61 -7.25 -1.13
CA SER A 51 3.11 -8.15 -2.18
C SER A 51 2.21 -9.40 -2.30
N GLY A 52 2.69 -10.47 -2.94
CA GLY A 52 1.89 -11.67 -3.19
C GLY A 52 0.97 -11.54 -4.40
N PHE A 53 1.46 -10.87 -5.47
CA PHE A 53 0.78 -10.86 -6.76
C PHE A 53 1.50 -11.75 -7.76
N SER A 54 0.76 -12.54 -8.51
CA SER A 54 1.33 -13.46 -9.53
C SER A 54 1.88 -12.71 -10.74
N ASP A 55 1.25 -11.59 -11.11
CA ASP A 55 1.64 -10.76 -12.24
C ASP A 55 1.18 -9.30 -12.07
N VAL A 56 1.54 -8.47 -13.06
CA VAL A 56 1.15 -7.05 -13.13
C VAL A 56 -0.38 -6.89 -13.26
N ALA A 57 -1.06 -7.76 -14.00
CA ALA A 57 -2.50 -7.65 -14.23
C ALA A 57 -3.29 -7.86 -12.93
N GLN A 58 -2.88 -8.81 -12.10
CA GLN A 58 -3.45 -9.06 -10.79
C GLN A 58 -3.19 -7.88 -9.83
N ALA A 59 -1.98 -7.30 -9.86
CA ALA A 59 -1.65 -6.10 -9.08
C ALA A 59 -2.51 -4.89 -9.53
N ARG A 60 -2.72 -4.70 -10.84
CA ARG A 60 -3.61 -3.66 -11.38
C ARG A 60 -5.05 -3.85 -10.92
N GLY A 61 -5.61 -5.05 -11.08
CA GLY A 61 -6.97 -5.37 -10.64
C GLY A 61 -7.18 -5.26 -9.13
N PHE A 62 -6.13 -5.49 -8.34
CA PHE A 62 -6.14 -5.14 -6.91
C PHE A 62 -6.22 -3.63 -6.68
N CYS A 63 -5.38 -2.83 -7.38
CA CYS A 63 -5.44 -1.39 -7.24
C CYS A 63 -6.76 -0.76 -7.69
N GLU A 64 -7.43 -1.29 -8.72
CA GLU A 64 -8.78 -0.85 -9.09
C GLU A 64 -9.76 -1.02 -7.93
N ARG A 65 -9.76 -2.19 -7.28
CA ARG A 65 -10.64 -2.48 -6.14
C ARG A 65 -10.36 -1.60 -4.93
N VAL A 66 -9.09 -1.32 -4.64
CA VAL A 66 -8.68 -0.40 -3.57
C VAL A 66 -9.13 1.03 -3.87
N ARG A 67 -8.91 1.51 -5.10
CA ARG A 67 -9.34 2.84 -5.55
C ARG A 67 -10.84 3.01 -5.53
N ALA A 68 -11.60 1.98 -5.93
CA ALA A 68 -13.06 1.97 -5.84
C ALA A 68 -13.58 2.10 -4.40
N LYS A 69 -12.78 1.71 -3.39
CA LYS A 69 -13.08 1.94 -1.96
C LYS A 69 -12.51 3.26 -1.42
N GLY A 70 -12.01 4.13 -2.30
CA GLY A 70 -11.54 5.49 -1.98
C GLY A 70 -10.17 5.54 -1.30
N ALA A 71 -9.29 4.57 -1.56
CA ALA A 71 -7.92 4.55 -1.05
C ALA A 71 -6.90 4.62 -2.19
N GLY A 72 -5.70 5.11 -1.89
CA GLY A 72 -4.58 5.15 -2.83
C GLY A 72 -4.08 3.76 -3.20
N CYS A 73 -3.76 3.54 -4.47
CA CYS A 73 -3.02 2.36 -4.90
C CYS A 73 -2.32 2.60 -6.24
N SER A 74 -1.04 2.24 -6.31
CA SER A 74 -0.28 2.17 -7.56
C SER A 74 0.52 0.88 -7.62
N VAL A 75 0.64 0.31 -8.83
CA VAL A 75 1.58 -0.78 -9.07
C VAL A 75 2.99 -0.23 -8.89
N ALA A 76 3.78 -0.88 -8.05
CA ALA A 76 5.18 -0.57 -7.85
C ALA A 76 6.03 -1.73 -8.40
N ASP A 77 7.17 -1.39 -9.00
CA ASP A 77 8.12 -2.32 -9.60
C ASP A 77 8.43 -3.51 -8.67
N PHE A 78 8.71 -4.66 -9.29
CA PHE A 78 8.92 -5.95 -8.62
C PHE A 78 10.37 -6.11 -8.19
#